data_AF-A0A3C0VTY0-F1
#
_entry.id   AF-A0A3C0VTY0-F1
#
_cell.length_a   1.000
_cell.length_b   1.000
_cell.length_c   1.000
_cell.angle_alpha   90.00
_cell.angle_beta   90.00
_cell.angle_gamma   90.00
#
_symmetry.space_group_name_H-M   'P 1'
#
loop_
_entity.id
_entity.type
_entity.pdbx_description
1 polymer ?
#
loop_
_entity_poly.entity_id
_entity_poly.type
_entity_poly.pdbx_seq_one_letter_code
_entity_poly.pdbx_strand_id
1 'polypeptide(L)'
;MKHILMVDDNTTNLKVAASVLNPYYKLSMAKSGKQALNFLKKNKPDLILLDIKMPEMDGYQTMEEIKLNPETCDIPVIFLTADTEHESEMKGIRMGALDFITKPFEESVMLGRIEKVLMMEDVRKNLIDTPESDNSSNEVSLGTIDSDLDIKAAISKVDHTLLKAFASLEDIYKLCDEAILYQTASVCIPPSYVKPVKEKYGSSLKICTVIGFPLGYETSVVKAFETKDAVDNGADEIDVVINIGMVKNKDYDSLLNELIMVREACKDKILKVIIETCYLEEDEKIELCKLVTKAGADYIKTSTGFGTAGAKLEDIELFKKNIGPDVKIKAAGGISTKEDFLAFIAAGCDRVGASRTKDFL
;
A
#
# COMPACT_ATOMS: atom_id res chain seq x y z
N MET A 1 -24.89 19.77 -2.20
CA MET A 1 -23.74 19.98 -3.11
C MET A 1 -22.58 20.46 -2.28
N LYS A 2 -21.43 19.79 -2.34
CA LYS A 2 -20.23 20.16 -1.58
C LYS A 2 -19.75 21.56 -1.98
N HIS A 3 -19.22 22.31 -1.01
CA HIS A 3 -18.77 23.69 -1.19
C HIS A 3 -17.24 23.73 -1.27
N ILE A 4 -16.72 24.18 -2.40
CA ILE A 4 -15.28 24.36 -2.62
C ILE A 4 -14.94 25.86 -2.61
N LEU A 5 -13.91 26.22 -1.83
CA LEU A 5 -13.27 27.53 -1.92
C LEU A 5 -12.06 27.42 -2.84
N MET A 6 -12.08 28.16 -3.95
CA MET A 6 -10.93 28.29 -4.85
C MET A 6 -10.18 29.59 -4.59
N VAL A 7 -8.87 29.51 -4.44
CA VAL A 7 -7.99 30.63 -4.11
C VAL A 7 -6.88 30.70 -5.16
N ASP A 8 -6.88 31.75 -5.98
CA ASP A 8 -5.86 31.98 -7.02
C ASP A 8 -5.88 33.47 -7.37
N ASP A 9 -4.72 34.13 -7.42
CA ASP A 9 -4.61 35.54 -7.75
C ASP A 9 -4.87 35.82 -9.24
N ASN A 10 -4.69 34.80 -10.09
CA ASN A 10 -4.96 34.87 -11.51
C ASN A 10 -6.44 34.58 -11.82
N THR A 11 -7.15 35.64 -12.19
CA THR A 11 -8.58 35.55 -12.53
C THR A 11 -8.92 34.62 -13.72
N THR A 12 -7.96 34.34 -14.60
CA THR A 12 -8.15 33.39 -15.70
C THR A 12 -8.20 31.96 -15.17
N ASN A 13 -7.30 31.60 -14.25
CA ASN A 13 -7.29 30.28 -13.60
C ASN A 13 -8.62 30.04 -12.86
N LEU A 14 -9.08 31.04 -12.09
CA LEU A 14 -10.37 30.99 -11.41
C LEU A 14 -11.53 30.71 -12.37
N LYS A 15 -11.56 31.37 -13.54
CA LYS A 15 -12.62 31.17 -14.55
C LYS A 15 -12.57 29.79 -15.19
N VAL A 16 -11.38 29.30 -15.53
CA VAL A 16 -11.20 27.97 -16.15
C VAL A 16 -11.66 26.89 -15.17
N ALA A 17 -11.15 26.91 -13.94
CA ALA A 17 -11.59 25.97 -12.91
C ALA A 17 -13.08 26.09 -12.59
N ALA A 18 -13.64 27.30 -12.57
CA ALA A 18 -15.08 27.48 -12.38
C ALA A 18 -15.90 26.83 -13.49
N SER A 19 -15.43 26.92 -14.74
CA SER A 19 -16.10 26.30 -15.88
C SER A 19 -16.14 24.78 -15.76
N VAL A 20 -15.08 24.19 -15.19
CA VAL A 20 -14.96 22.75 -14.93
C VAL A 20 -15.80 22.32 -13.71
N LEU A 21 -15.77 23.09 -12.62
CA LEU A 21 -16.29 22.64 -11.33
C LEU A 21 -17.72 23.06 -11.00
N ASN A 22 -18.24 24.16 -11.56
CA ASN A 22 -19.60 24.64 -11.28
C ASN A 22 -20.72 23.62 -11.55
N PRO A 23 -20.62 22.71 -12.54
CA PRO A 23 -21.64 21.68 -12.74
C PRO A 23 -21.77 20.71 -11.56
N TYR A 24 -20.70 20.52 -10.79
CA TYR A 24 -20.59 19.48 -9.77
C TYR A 24 -20.59 20.03 -8.34
N TYR A 25 -20.09 21.26 -8.15
CA TYR A 25 -19.79 21.83 -6.84
C TYR A 25 -20.30 23.26 -6.69
N LYS A 26 -20.65 23.63 -5.45
CA LYS A 26 -20.89 25.03 -5.10
C LYS A 26 -19.53 25.70 -4.95
N LEU A 27 -19.25 26.75 -5.72
CA LEU A 27 -17.95 27.44 -5.68
C LEU A 27 -18.01 28.78 -4.96
N SER A 28 -16.95 29.09 -4.23
CA SER A 28 -16.60 30.45 -3.83
C SER A 28 -15.16 30.74 -4.24
N MET A 29 -14.86 32.00 -4.52
CA MET A 29 -13.55 32.38 -5.04
C MET A 29 -12.92 33.46 -4.15
N ALA A 30 -11.62 33.35 -3.95
CA ALA A 30 -10.78 34.36 -3.34
C ALA A 30 -9.57 34.62 -4.26
N LYS A 31 -9.12 35.87 -4.32
CA LYS A 31 -7.98 36.29 -5.17
C LYS A 31 -6.66 36.41 -4.39
N SER A 32 -6.66 36.04 -3.11
CA SER A 32 -5.47 36.06 -2.25
C SER A 32 -5.70 35.26 -0.98
N GLY A 33 -4.61 34.87 -0.31
CA GLY A 33 -4.66 34.23 1.01
C GLY A 33 -5.48 35.03 2.04
N LYS A 34 -5.29 36.35 2.08
CA LYS A 34 -6.05 37.24 2.97
C LYS A 34 -7.56 37.24 2.71
N GLN A 35 -7.97 37.16 1.44
CA GLN A 35 -9.39 37.03 1.10
C GLN A 35 -9.92 35.66 1.51
N ALA A 36 -9.15 34.58 1.32
CA ALA A 36 -9.51 33.24 1.75
C ALA A 36 -9.70 33.16 3.27
N LEU A 37 -8.74 33.67 4.05
CA LEU A 37 -8.84 33.70 5.52
C LEU A 37 -10.04 34.52 6.01
N ASN A 38 -10.33 35.65 5.38
CA ASN A 38 -11.53 36.45 5.72
C ASN A 38 -12.85 35.72 5.37
N PHE A 39 -12.86 34.94 4.30
CA PHE A 39 -13.99 34.11 3.93
C PHE A 39 -14.23 33.00 4.97
N LEU A 40 -13.15 32.34 5.42
CA LEU A 40 -13.19 31.24 6.38
C LEU A 40 -13.68 31.64 7.78
N LYS A 41 -13.57 32.92 8.15
CA LYS A 41 -14.17 33.45 9.40
C LYS A 41 -15.70 33.33 9.47
N LYS A 42 -16.37 33.20 8.32
CA LYS A 42 -17.84 33.21 8.22
C LYS A 42 -18.42 31.98 7.52
N ASN A 43 -17.59 31.20 6.85
CA ASN A 43 -18.00 30.10 5.99
C ASN A 43 -17.06 28.91 6.20
N LYS A 44 -17.60 27.70 6.20
CA LYS A 44 -16.82 26.46 6.26
C LYS A 44 -17.02 25.69 4.95
N PRO A 45 -16.12 25.82 3.96
CA PRO A 45 -16.14 24.99 2.77
C PRO A 45 -15.78 23.55 3.12
N ASP A 46 -16.20 22.61 2.29
CA ASP A 46 -15.83 21.21 2.37
C ASP A 46 -14.40 20.96 1.86
N LEU A 47 -13.87 21.85 1.01
CA LEU A 47 -12.52 21.76 0.44
C LEU A 47 -11.98 23.13 0.03
N ILE A 48 -10.66 23.31 0.16
CA ILE A 48 -9.94 24.49 -0.35
C ILE A 48 -9.00 24.05 -1.47
N LEU A 49 -9.13 24.68 -2.64
CA LEU A 49 -8.15 24.64 -3.72
C LEU A 49 -7.31 25.90 -3.64
N LEU A 50 -6.03 25.74 -3.34
CA LEU A 50 -5.16 26.84 -2.94
C LEU A 50 -3.97 26.99 -3.88
N ASP A 51 -3.90 28.08 -4.61
CA ASP A 51 -2.70 28.42 -5.35
C ASP A 51 -1.50 28.61 -4.43
N ILE A 52 -0.35 28.07 -4.84
CA ILE A 52 0.90 28.22 -4.11
C ILE A 52 1.46 29.63 -4.31
N LYS A 53 1.47 30.15 -5.54
CA LYS A 53 2.22 31.35 -5.91
C LYS A 53 1.33 32.58 -6.01
N MET A 54 0.94 33.11 -4.85
CA MET A 54 0.18 34.34 -4.72
C MET A 54 1.02 35.50 -4.14
N PRO A 55 0.76 36.76 -4.50
CA PRO A 55 1.44 37.92 -3.94
C PRO A 55 1.03 38.19 -2.48
N GLU A 56 1.91 38.85 -1.74
CA GLU A 56 1.79 39.24 -0.31
C GLU A 56 1.77 38.06 0.67
N MET A 57 0.86 37.10 0.46
CA MET A 57 0.69 35.90 1.26
C MET A 57 0.54 34.71 0.31
N ASP A 58 1.56 33.85 0.29
CA ASP A 58 1.60 32.67 -0.57
C ASP A 58 0.65 31.56 -0.05
N GLY A 59 0.49 30.50 -0.83
CA GLY A 59 -0.37 29.36 -0.46
C GLY A 59 0.11 28.64 0.81
N TYR A 60 1.41 28.57 1.06
CA TYR A 60 1.94 27.92 2.26
C TYR A 60 1.61 28.74 3.52
N GLN A 61 1.87 30.04 3.49
CA GLN A 61 1.54 30.96 4.59
C GLN A 61 0.03 30.96 4.85
N THR A 62 -0.78 30.93 3.79
CA THR A 62 -2.24 30.81 3.91
C THR A 62 -2.63 29.49 4.60
N MET A 63 -2.00 28.39 4.23
CA MET A 63 -2.27 27.08 4.83
C MET A 63 -1.83 27.02 6.29
N GLU A 64 -0.70 27.60 6.66
CA GLU A 64 -0.24 27.68 8.04
C GLU A 64 -1.29 28.37 8.94
N GLU A 65 -1.82 29.51 8.50
CA GLU A 65 -2.91 30.23 9.20
C GLU A 65 -4.20 29.39 9.29
N ILE A 66 -4.54 28.64 8.23
CA ILE A 66 -5.70 27.72 8.25
C ILE A 66 -5.51 26.63 9.30
N LYS A 67 -4.30 26.07 9.41
CA LYS A 67 -3.97 24.96 10.32
C LYS A 67 -3.79 25.41 11.77
N LEU A 68 -3.36 26.65 12.01
CA LEU A 68 -3.26 27.23 13.36
C LEU A 68 -4.61 27.56 13.99
N ASN A 69 -5.67 27.73 13.19
CA ASN A 69 -7.01 28.04 13.68
C ASN A 69 -7.84 26.74 13.87
N PRO A 70 -8.26 26.41 15.12
CA PRO A 70 -9.04 25.20 15.42
C PRO A 70 -10.37 25.08 14.65
N GLU A 71 -10.96 26.20 14.20
CA GLU A 71 -12.23 26.16 13.46
C GLU A 71 -12.08 25.76 12.00
N THR A 72 -10.85 25.86 11.46
CA THR A 72 -10.53 25.68 10.04
C THR A 72 -9.45 24.62 9.80
N CYS A 73 -8.75 24.16 10.84
CA CYS A 73 -7.60 23.27 10.72
C CYS A 73 -7.93 21.93 10.04
N ASP A 74 -9.17 21.45 10.21
CA ASP A 74 -9.64 20.18 9.65
C ASP A 74 -10.14 20.29 8.21
N ILE A 75 -10.20 21.50 7.64
CA ILE A 75 -10.64 21.68 6.26
C ILE A 75 -9.54 21.11 5.34
N PRO A 76 -9.87 20.19 4.42
CA PRO A 76 -8.90 19.64 3.50
C PRO A 76 -8.42 20.73 2.52
N VAL A 77 -7.13 20.65 2.16
CA VAL A 77 -6.49 21.58 1.22
C VAL A 77 -5.81 20.79 0.12
N ILE A 78 -6.08 21.16 -1.13
CA ILE A 78 -5.34 20.72 -2.32
C ILE A 78 -4.60 21.93 -2.88
N PHE A 79 -3.30 21.80 -3.08
CA PHE A 79 -2.51 22.87 -3.67
C PHE A 79 -2.64 22.89 -5.20
N LEU A 80 -2.66 24.09 -5.77
CA LEU A 80 -2.57 24.31 -7.21
C LEU A 80 -1.14 24.76 -7.54
N THR A 81 -0.45 24.00 -8.37
CA THR A 81 0.99 24.19 -8.64
C THR A 81 1.26 24.38 -10.13
N ALA A 82 2.33 25.09 -10.46
CA ALA A 82 2.93 25.00 -11.80
C ALA A 82 4.00 23.89 -11.73
N ASP A 83 4.05 23.01 -12.73
CA ASP A 83 4.82 21.75 -12.81
C ASP A 83 6.34 21.84 -12.53
N THR A 84 6.88 23.02 -12.25
CA THR A 84 8.32 23.33 -12.38
C THR A 84 9.13 23.37 -11.07
N GLU A 85 8.60 22.97 -9.92
CA GLU A 85 9.37 23.01 -8.65
C GLU A 85 9.13 21.79 -7.74
N HIS A 86 9.97 20.75 -7.91
CA HIS A 86 10.02 19.58 -7.02
C HIS A 86 10.31 19.90 -5.54
N GLU A 87 10.84 21.09 -5.20
CA GLU A 87 11.02 21.52 -3.80
C GLU A 87 9.72 21.99 -3.12
N SER A 88 8.74 22.46 -3.90
CA SER A 88 7.48 23.02 -3.41
C SER A 88 6.54 21.93 -2.88
N GLU A 89 6.45 20.78 -3.56
CA GLU A 89 5.55 19.68 -3.17
C GLU A 89 5.91 19.08 -1.80
N MET A 90 7.21 18.89 -1.51
CA MET A 90 7.64 18.37 -0.21
C MET A 90 7.25 19.28 0.96
N LYS A 91 7.28 20.61 0.76
CA LYS A 91 6.83 21.57 1.77
C LYS A 91 5.33 21.44 2.02
N GLY A 92 4.52 21.37 0.96
CA GLY A 92 3.06 21.24 1.09
C GLY A 92 2.63 19.93 1.75
N ILE A 93 3.29 18.81 1.43
CA ILE A 93 3.03 17.51 2.10
C ILE A 93 3.32 17.61 3.61
N ARG A 94 4.47 18.21 3.99
CA ARG A 94 4.83 18.40 5.42
C ARG A 94 3.85 19.27 6.20
N MET A 95 3.14 20.17 5.52
CA MET A 95 2.13 21.04 6.13
C MET A 95 0.76 20.38 6.25
N GLY A 96 0.60 19.15 5.75
CA GLY A 96 -0.65 18.38 5.81
C GLY A 96 -1.58 18.63 4.62
N ALA A 97 -1.04 18.98 3.45
CA ALA A 97 -1.84 19.08 2.23
C ALA A 97 -2.21 17.67 1.75
N LEU A 98 -3.44 17.49 1.31
CA LEU A 98 -3.94 16.16 0.95
C LEU A 98 -3.60 15.77 -0.49
N ASP A 99 -3.44 16.76 -1.37
CA ASP A 99 -3.09 16.52 -2.77
C ASP A 99 -2.57 17.79 -3.48
N PHE A 100 -2.14 17.62 -4.74
CA PHE A 100 -1.71 18.69 -5.65
C PHE A 100 -2.39 18.55 -7.01
N ILE A 101 -2.77 19.68 -7.61
CA ILE A 101 -3.26 19.77 -8.99
C ILE A 101 -2.32 20.69 -9.78
N THR A 102 -1.70 20.13 -10.82
CA THR A 102 -0.81 20.88 -11.71
C THR A 102 -1.60 21.74 -12.69
N LYS A 103 -1.09 22.93 -12.99
CA LYS A 103 -1.59 23.84 -14.02
C LYS A 103 -0.80 23.65 -15.33
N PRO A 104 -1.44 23.72 -16.51
CA PRO A 104 -2.86 24.04 -16.75
C PRO A 104 -3.80 22.90 -16.30
N PHE A 105 -5.03 23.25 -15.91
CA PHE A 105 -5.99 22.27 -15.38
C PHE A 105 -6.50 21.34 -16.48
N GLU A 106 -6.27 20.04 -16.32
CA GLU A 106 -6.98 19.00 -17.05
C GLU A 106 -8.26 18.62 -16.29
N GLU A 107 -9.41 18.67 -16.95
CA GLU A 107 -10.73 18.46 -16.32
C GLU A 107 -10.81 17.13 -15.57
N SER A 108 -10.44 16.02 -16.22
CA SER A 108 -10.50 14.68 -15.63
C SER A 108 -9.58 14.54 -14.41
N VAL A 109 -8.38 15.10 -14.47
CA VAL A 109 -7.41 15.07 -13.36
C VAL A 109 -7.90 15.93 -12.19
N MET A 110 -8.43 17.11 -12.49
CA MET A 110 -8.95 18.03 -11.48
C MET A 110 -10.14 17.42 -10.72
N LEU A 111 -11.12 16.88 -11.44
CA LEU A 111 -12.29 16.24 -10.86
C LEU A 111 -11.90 15.00 -10.05
N GLY A 112 -11.08 14.10 -10.61
CA GLY A 112 -10.68 12.88 -9.92
C GLY A 112 -9.94 13.13 -8.60
N ARG A 113 -9.08 14.16 -8.54
CA ARG A 113 -8.36 14.54 -7.30
C ARG A 113 -9.29 15.17 -6.25
N ILE A 114 -10.23 16.00 -6.68
CA ILE A 114 -11.23 16.61 -5.79
C ILE A 114 -12.16 15.54 -5.20
N GLU A 115 -12.69 14.66 -6.05
CA GLU A 115 -13.57 13.57 -5.64
C GLU A 115 -12.89 12.64 -4.64
N LYS A 116 -11.65 12.23 -4.92
CA LYS A 116 -10.83 11.44 -4.00
C LYS A 116 -10.74 12.08 -2.61
N VAL A 117 -10.38 13.36 -2.53
CA VAL A 117 -10.20 14.05 -1.24
C VAL A 117 -11.53 14.22 -0.49
N LEU A 118 -12.60 14.59 -1.19
CA LEU A 118 -13.92 14.75 -0.56
C LEU A 118 -14.48 13.40 -0.07
N MET A 119 -14.29 12.33 -0.83
CA MET A 119 -14.67 10.98 -0.43
C MET A 119 -13.91 10.53 0.82
N MET A 120 -12.59 10.75 0.87
CA MET A 120 -11.79 10.45 2.06
C MET A 120 -12.27 11.21 3.31
N GLU A 121 -12.64 12.48 3.15
CA GLU A 121 -13.17 13.28 4.27
C GLU A 121 -14.56 12.83 4.74
N ASP A 122 -15.42 12.38 3.82
CA ASP A 122 -16.73 11.83 4.18
C ASP A 122 -16.58 10.52 4.95
N VAL A 123 -15.66 9.64 4.53
CA VAL A 123 -15.31 8.41 5.27
C VAL A 123 -14.77 8.75 6.65
N ARG A 124 -13.84 9.71 6.76
CA ARG A 124 -13.26 10.13 8.04
C ARG A 124 -14.32 10.64 9.02
N LYS A 125 -15.25 11.47 8.56
CA LYS A 125 -16.34 12.01 9.40
C LYS A 125 -17.29 10.90 9.87
N ASN A 126 -17.66 9.98 8.98
CA ASN A 126 -18.54 8.86 9.33
C ASN A 126 -17.92 7.87 10.34
N LEU A 127 -16.59 7.73 10.35
CA LEU A 127 -15.87 6.90 11.32
C LEU A 127 -15.78 7.55 12.71
N ILE A 128 -15.89 8.87 12.82
CA ILE A 128 -15.80 9.61 14.08
C ILE A 128 -17.19 9.77 14.75
N ASP A 129 -18.27 9.73 13.96
CA ASP A 129 -19.65 10.00 14.41
C ASP A 129 -20.51 8.75 14.73
N THR A 130 -19.95 7.55 14.88
CA THR A 130 -20.74 6.34 15.27
C THR A 130 -20.76 6.13 16.79
N PRO A 131 -21.93 6.20 17.45
CA PRO A 131 -22.09 5.75 18.84
C PRO A 131 -22.19 4.21 18.88
N GLU A 132 -21.52 3.58 19.84
CA GLU A 132 -21.65 2.16 20.13
C GLU A 132 -23.07 1.80 20.63
N SER A 133 -23.72 0.83 19.97
CA SER A 133 -24.82 -0.07 20.39
C SER A 133 -25.69 -0.38 19.16
N ASP A 134 -26.33 -1.53 18.95
CA ASP A 134 -26.56 -2.71 19.77
C ASP A 134 -26.86 -3.90 18.83
N ASN A 135 -26.70 -5.11 19.35
CA ASN A 135 -26.72 -6.35 18.60
C ASN A 135 -28.12 -7.03 18.69
N SER A 136 -28.91 -7.08 17.62
CA SER A 136 -30.02 -8.05 17.51
C SER A 136 -30.53 -8.28 16.08
N SER A 137 -30.38 -9.53 15.63
CA SER A 137 -31.25 -10.32 14.74
C SER A 137 -32.12 -9.62 13.67
N ASN A 138 -31.89 -9.94 12.39
CA ASN A 138 -32.82 -10.76 11.61
C ASN A 138 -32.38 -11.04 10.16
N GLU A 139 -32.67 -12.29 9.77
CA GLU A 139 -33.11 -12.81 8.47
C GLU A 139 -32.32 -12.55 7.17
N VAL A 140 -31.96 -13.69 6.57
CA VAL A 140 -31.34 -13.88 5.27
C VAL A 140 -32.27 -13.41 4.16
N SER A 141 -31.83 -12.39 3.43
CA SER A 141 -32.35 -11.97 2.13
C SER A 141 -31.24 -12.14 1.10
N LEU A 142 -31.46 -12.99 0.09
CA LEU A 142 -30.61 -13.11 -1.09
C LEU A 142 -30.69 -11.80 -1.89
N GLY A 143 -29.71 -10.93 -1.74
CA GLY A 143 -29.57 -9.69 -2.51
C GLY A 143 -28.13 -9.22 -2.51
N THR A 144 -27.53 -9.15 -3.71
CA THR A 144 -26.33 -8.39 -4.10
C THR A 144 -25.26 -8.18 -3.03
N ILE A 145 -24.17 -8.94 -3.16
CA ILE A 145 -22.92 -8.79 -2.41
C ILE A 145 -22.47 -7.33 -2.41
N ASP A 146 -22.25 -6.81 -1.21
CA ASP A 146 -21.70 -5.48 -0.94
C ASP A 146 -20.21 -5.47 -1.31
N SER A 147 -19.89 -4.98 -2.51
CA SER A 147 -18.55 -5.06 -3.12
C SER A 147 -17.43 -4.42 -2.29
N ASP A 148 -17.78 -3.51 -1.38
CA ASP A 148 -16.83 -2.75 -0.58
C ASP A 148 -16.43 -3.46 0.72
N LEU A 149 -17.27 -4.35 1.25
CA LEU A 149 -16.93 -5.17 2.42
C LEU A 149 -15.99 -6.32 2.01
N ASP A 150 -16.22 -6.90 0.83
CA ASP A 150 -15.40 -7.97 0.27
C ASP A 150 -13.98 -7.48 -0.09
N ILE A 151 -13.84 -6.25 -0.60
CA ILE A 151 -12.51 -5.74 -0.95
C ILE A 151 -11.67 -5.46 0.30
N LYS A 152 -12.23 -4.89 1.36
CA LYS A 152 -11.50 -4.68 2.63
C LYS A 152 -11.05 -6.00 3.24
N ALA A 153 -11.93 -7.00 3.25
CA ALA A 153 -11.58 -8.35 3.70
C ALA A 153 -10.44 -8.94 2.85
N ALA A 154 -10.46 -8.73 1.52
CA ALA A 154 -9.38 -9.15 0.65
C ALA A 154 -8.06 -8.41 0.96
N ILE A 155 -8.08 -7.08 1.17
CA ILE A 155 -6.89 -6.26 1.48
C ILE A 155 -6.16 -6.73 2.74
N SER A 156 -6.88 -7.27 3.72
CA SER A 156 -6.29 -7.87 4.92
C SER A 156 -5.39 -9.09 4.63
N LYS A 157 -5.36 -9.58 3.38
CA LYS A 157 -4.44 -10.62 2.87
C LYS A 157 -3.25 -10.05 2.11
N VAL A 158 -3.07 -8.73 2.06
CA VAL A 158 -1.97 -8.12 1.31
C VAL A 158 -0.73 -8.00 2.21
N ASP A 159 0.43 -8.37 1.66
CA ASP A 159 1.73 -7.96 2.18
C ASP A 159 2.16 -6.72 1.42
N HIS A 160 2.00 -5.54 2.04
CA HIS A 160 2.30 -4.25 1.41
C HIS A 160 3.81 -4.08 1.30
N THR A 161 4.33 -4.06 0.08
CA THR A 161 5.74 -4.38 -0.20
C THR A 161 6.51 -3.21 -0.79
N LEU A 162 7.69 -2.92 -0.24
CA LEU A 162 8.70 -2.05 -0.87
C LEU A 162 10.09 -2.65 -0.72
N LEU A 163 10.59 -3.27 -1.80
CA LEU A 163 11.91 -3.93 -1.83
C LEU A 163 12.85 -3.30 -2.88
N LYS A 164 12.56 -2.07 -3.33
CA LYS A 164 13.42 -1.38 -4.29
C LYS A 164 14.74 -1.02 -3.60
N ALA A 165 15.86 -1.29 -4.27
CA ALA A 165 17.20 -1.07 -3.71
C ALA A 165 17.49 0.38 -3.28
N PHE A 166 16.77 1.34 -3.87
CA PHE A 166 16.88 2.77 -3.55
C PHE A 166 15.86 3.26 -2.52
N ALA A 167 15.04 2.38 -1.93
CA ALA A 167 14.06 2.76 -0.92
C ALA A 167 14.78 3.29 0.33
N SER A 168 14.43 4.51 0.74
CA SER A 168 14.95 5.12 1.96
C SER A 168 14.14 4.68 3.19
N LEU A 169 14.68 4.90 4.40
CA LEU A 169 13.94 4.65 5.64
C LEU A 169 12.62 5.44 5.71
N GLU A 170 12.60 6.65 5.15
CA GLU A 170 11.39 7.48 5.08
C GLU A 170 10.33 6.85 4.16
N ASP A 171 10.74 6.28 3.03
CA ASP A 171 9.80 5.57 2.15
C ASP A 171 9.23 4.32 2.81
N ILE A 172 10.05 3.64 3.63
CA ILE A 172 9.61 2.50 4.43
C ILE A 172 8.61 2.92 5.51
N TYR A 173 8.79 4.07 6.15
CA TYR A 173 7.81 4.59 7.11
C TYR A 173 6.48 4.94 6.44
N LYS A 174 6.51 5.57 5.27
CA LYS A 174 5.28 5.80 4.48
C LYS A 174 4.56 4.50 4.15
N LEU A 175 5.30 3.47 3.73
CA LEU A 175 4.75 2.13 3.49
C LEU A 175 4.07 1.56 4.76
N CYS A 176 4.69 1.73 5.92
CA CYS A 176 4.13 1.27 7.20
C CYS A 176 2.84 2.01 7.56
N ASP A 177 2.82 3.33 7.40
CA ASP A 177 1.64 4.16 7.66
C ASP A 177 0.48 3.78 6.71
N GLU A 178 0.78 3.54 5.43
CA GLU A 178 -0.19 3.01 4.46
C GLU A 178 -0.69 1.62 4.83
N ALA A 179 0.18 0.71 5.26
CA ALA A 179 -0.21 -0.64 5.66
C ALA A 179 -1.18 -0.63 6.86
N ILE A 180 -0.94 0.26 7.83
CA ILE A 180 -1.84 0.47 8.97
C ILE A 180 -3.17 1.06 8.49
N LEU A 181 -3.12 2.09 7.63
CA LEU A 181 -4.31 2.74 7.09
C LEU A 181 -5.21 1.75 6.33
N TYR A 182 -4.62 0.92 5.47
CA TYR A 182 -5.33 -0.06 4.66
C TYR A 182 -5.60 -1.38 5.40
N GLN A 183 -5.07 -1.54 6.62
CA GLN A 183 -5.19 -2.76 7.42
C GLN A 183 -4.69 -4.01 6.69
N THR A 184 -3.53 -3.89 6.06
CA THR A 184 -2.92 -5.02 5.34
C THR A 184 -2.41 -6.09 6.32
N ALA A 185 -2.14 -7.30 5.82
CA ALA A 185 -1.68 -8.40 6.65
C ALA A 185 -0.32 -8.11 7.31
N SER A 186 0.59 -7.56 6.52
CA SER A 186 1.95 -7.18 6.93
C SER A 186 2.52 -6.10 6.00
N VAL A 187 3.67 -5.53 6.38
CA VAL A 187 4.60 -4.92 5.42
C VAL A 187 5.70 -5.90 5.04
N CYS A 188 6.15 -5.87 3.79
CA CYS A 188 7.32 -6.62 3.34
C CYS A 188 8.45 -5.66 2.94
N ILE A 189 9.52 -5.67 3.73
CA ILE A 189 10.60 -4.66 3.69
C ILE A 189 11.99 -5.30 3.69
N PRO A 190 13.05 -4.60 3.24
CA PRO A 190 14.42 -5.09 3.30
C PRO A 190 14.89 -5.37 4.75
N PRO A 191 15.75 -6.39 4.98
CA PRO A 191 16.19 -6.77 6.32
C PRO A 191 16.77 -5.63 7.15
N SER A 192 17.52 -4.73 6.50
CA SER A 192 18.16 -3.57 7.16
C SER A 192 17.17 -2.60 7.80
N TYR A 193 15.88 -2.66 7.43
CA TYR A 193 14.84 -1.79 7.96
C TYR A 193 13.95 -2.47 9.00
N VAL A 194 14.11 -3.77 9.26
CA VAL A 194 13.28 -4.50 10.24
C VAL A 194 13.37 -3.89 11.62
N LYS A 195 14.59 -3.71 12.14
CA LYS A 195 14.81 -3.15 13.48
C LYS A 195 14.23 -1.74 13.66
N PRO A 196 14.56 -0.73 12.82
CA PRO A 196 14.02 0.62 13.02
C PRO A 196 12.49 0.67 12.86
N VAL A 197 11.91 -0.16 11.98
CA VAL A 197 10.44 -0.27 11.88
C VAL A 197 9.86 -0.92 13.14
N LYS A 198 10.48 -1.97 13.67
CA LYS A 198 10.01 -2.60 14.92
C LYS A 198 10.09 -1.65 16.10
N GLU A 199 11.17 -0.89 16.22
CA GLU A 199 11.34 0.12 17.28
C GLU A 199 10.29 1.23 17.20
N LYS A 200 9.92 1.67 15.99
CA LYS A 200 8.94 2.74 15.79
C LYS A 200 7.48 2.28 15.94
N TYR A 201 7.11 1.14 15.36
CA TYR A 201 5.71 0.71 15.26
C TYR A 201 5.34 -0.40 16.27
N GLY A 202 6.32 -1.10 16.84
CA GLY A 202 6.10 -2.13 17.85
C GLY A 202 5.23 -3.28 17.33
N SER A 203 4.10 -3.51 17.99
CA SER A 203 3.13 -4.56 17.64
C SER A 203 1.94 -4.07 16.81
N SER A 204 1.91 -2.79 16.42
CA SER A 204 0.83 -2.24 15.59
C SER A 204 0.86 -2.77 14.15
N LEU A 205 1.99 -3.35 13.73
CA LEU A 205 2.24 -3.82 12.39
C LEU A 205 3.02 -5.14 12.42
N LYS A 206 2.61 -6.10 11.60
CA LYS A 206 3.41 -7.30 11.34
C LYS A 206 4.48 -7.00 10.30
N ILE A 207 5.72 -7.40 10.57
CA ILE A 207 6.85 -7.15 9.69
C ILE A 207 7.25 -8.45 9.00
N CYS A 208 7.05 -8.52 7.69
CA CYS A 208 7.65 -9.49 6.80
C CYS A 208 8.99 -8.93 6.27
N THR A 209 10.02 -9.77 6.19
CA THR A 209 11.23 -9.44 5.44
C THR A 209 11.64 -10.57 4.52
N VAL A 210 12.69 -10.37 3.73
CA VAL A 210 13.15 -11.29 2.69
C VAL A 210 14.55 -11.81 2.99
N ILE A 211 14.84 -13.06 2.61
CA ILE A 211 16.11 -13.75 2.91
C ILE A 211 16.66 -14.38 1.63
N GLY A 212 17.98 -14.24 1.40
CA GLY A 212 18.63 -14.68 0.15
C GLY A 212 18.00 -14.03 -1.07
N PHE A 213 17.54 -12.79 -0.96
CA PHE A 213 16.67 -12.16 -1.94
C PHE A 213 17.41 -11.16 -2.84
N PRO A 214 17.10 -11.06 -4.14
CA PRO A 214 16.09 -11.83 -4.88
C PRO A 214 16.62 -13.11 -5.53
N LEU A 215 17.93 -13.37 -5.50
CA LEU A 215 18.55 -14.37 -6.37
C LEU A 215 18.64 -15.77 -5.78
N GLY A 216 18.64 -15.90 -4.45
CA GLY A 216 18.58 -17.17 -3.74
C GLY A 216 19.85 -18.01 -3.80
N TYR A 217 20.96 -17.51 -4.35
CA TYR A 217 22.18 -18.30 -4.55
C TYR A 217 23.16 -18.27 -3.37
N GLU A 218 22.80 -17.62 -2.27
CA GLU A 218 23.60 -17.60 -1.05
C GLU A 218 23.69 -19.01 -0.46
N THR A 219 24.76 -19.26 0.28
CA THR A 219 24.91 -20.56 0.98
C THR A 219 23.84 -20.72 2.05
N SER A 220 23.44 -21.96 2.33
CA SER A 220 22.40 -22.28 3.31
C SER A 220 22.69 -21.76 4.72
N VAL A 221 23.97 -21.78 5.14
CA VAL A 221 24.41 -21.22 6.44
C VAL A 221 24.18 -19.71 6.51
N VAL A 222 24.43 -18.99 5.41
CA VAL A 222 24.22 -17.53 5.35
C VAL A 222 22.73 -17.21 5.41
N LYS A 223 21.88 -17.94 4.68
CA LYS A 223 20.42 -17.74 4.75
C LYS A 223 19.87 -18.02 6.14
N ALA A 224 20.34 -19.08 6.81
CA ALA A 224 19.95 -19.38 8.18
C ALA A 224 20.40 -18.27 9.16
N PHE A 225 21.61 -17.74 9.00
CA PHE A 225 22.10 -16.61 9.78
C PHE A 225 21.28 -15.34 9.56
N GLU A 226 21.04 -14.97 8.29
CA GLU A 226 20.23 -13.81 7.92
C GLU A 226 18.80 -13.93 8.48
N THR A 227 18.22 -15.13 8.42
CA THR A 227 16.91 -15.42 9.01
C THR A 227 16.90 -15.19 10.51
N LYS A 228 17.91 -15.72 11.21
CA LYS A 228 18.05 -15.54 12.66
C LYS A 228 18.20 -14.07 13.02
N ASP A 229 19.05 -13.33 12.30
CA ASP A 229 19.26 -11.90 12.52
C ASP A 229 17.97 -11.10 12.30
N ALA A 230 17.24 -11.37 11.23
CA ALA A 230 15.94 -10.75 10.95
C ALA A 230 14.91 -11.01 12.07
N VAL A 231 14.81 -12.25 12.55
CA VAL A 231 13.91 -12.62 13.66
C VAL A 231 14.31 -11.91 14.96
N ASP A 232 15.60 -11.87 15.28
CA ASP A 232 16.10 -11.20 16.48
C ASP A 232 15.92 -9.67 16.41
N ASN A 233 15.93 -9.11 15.20
CA ASN A 233 15.61 -7.70 14.92
C ASN A 233 14.10 -7.39 14.91
N GLY A 234 13.24 -8.41 15.02
CA GLY A 234 11.81 -8.24 15.22
C GLY A 234 10.91 -8.57 14.02
N ALA A 235 11.42 -9.28 13.01
CA ALA A 235 10.58 -9.81 11.94
C ALA A 235 9.55 -10.81 12.50
N ASP A 236 8.31 -10.68 12.04
CA ASP A 236 7.19 -11.56 12.36
C ASP A 236 6.99 -12.64 11.30
N GLU A 237 7.45 -12.38 10.07
CA GLU A 237 7.37 -13.29 8.93
C GLU A 237 8.63 -13.21 8.05
N ILE A 238 9.01 -14.34 7.43
CA ILE A 238 10.19 -14.49 6.58
C ILE A 238 9.78 -15.00 5.21
N ASP A 239 10.20 -14.31 4.15
CA ASP A 239 10.08 -14.73 2.76
C ASP A 239 11.47 -15.11 2.21
N VAL A 240 11.81 -16.40 2.21
CA VAL A 240 13.12 -16.89 1.73
C VAL A 240 13.06 -17.26 0.25
N VAL A 241 14.08 -16.92 -0.53
CA VAL A 241 14.22 -17.41 -1.93
C VAL A 241 15.00 -18.71 -1.95
N ILE A 242 14.49 -19.72 -2.65
CA ILE A 242 15.21 -21.00 -2.83
C ILE A 242 16.49 -20.80 -3.63
N ASN A 243 17.44 -21.72 -3.46
CA ASN A 243 18.55 -21.82 -4.41
C ASN A 243 18.09 -22.47 -5.73
N ILE A 244 17.76 -21.64 -6.71
CA ILE A 244 17.29 -22.09 -8.04
C ILE A 244 18.37 -22.94 -8.74
N GLY A 245 19.66 -22.66 -8.50
CA GLY A 245 20.76 -23.45 -9.03
C GLY A 245 20.72 -24.91 -8.57
N MET A 246 20.37 -25.16 -7.30
CA MET A 246 20.19 -26.52 -6.78
C MET A 246 19.05 -27.25 -7.49
N VAL A 247 17.96 -26.56 -7.80
CA VAL A 247 16.84 -27.13 -8.59
C VAL A 247 17.31 -27.53 -9.98
N LYS A 248 18.01 -26.62 -10.68
CA LYS A 248 18.53 -26.90 -12.03
C LYS A 248 19.55 -28.03 -12.07
N ASN A 249 20.27 -28.24 -10.97
CA ASN A 249 21.19 -29.37 -10.79
C ASN A 249 20.50 -30.64 -10.26
N LYS A 250 19.19 -30.60 -10.00
CA LYS A 250 18.41 -31.68 -9.35
C LYS A 250 18.95 -32.08 -7.97
N ASP A 251 19.64 -31.16 -7.29
CA ASP A 251 20.18 -31.35 -5.95
C ASP A 251 19.12 -30.99 -4.89
N TYR A 252 18.05 -31.80 -4.88
CA TYR A 252 16.91 -31.60 -4.01
C TYR A 252 17.21 -31.89 -2.53
N ASP A 253 18.21 -32.74 -2.25
CA ASP A 253 18.65 -33.03 -0.89
C ASP A 253 19.32 -31.80 -0.24
N SER A 254 20.22 -31.13 -0.96
CA SER A 254 20.83 -29.87 -0.48
C SER A 254 19.80 -28.77 -0.32
N LEU A 255 18.85 -28.65 -1.25
CA LEU A 255 17.78 -27.65 -1.15
C LEU A 255 16.85 -27.92 0.05
N LEU A 256 16.48 -29.18 0.29
CA LEU A 256 15.70 -29.53 1.47
C LEU A 256 16.45 -29.18 2.76
N ASN A 257 17.74 -29.48 2.84
CA ASN A 257 18.58 -29.14 3.98
C ASN A 257 18.64 -27.62 4.20
N GLU A 258 18.73 -26.82 3.13
CA GLU A 258 18.66 -25.35 3.20
C GLU A 258 17.35 -24.89 3.86
N LEU A 259 16.21 -25.41 3.38
CA LEU A 259 14.90 -25.02 3.91
C LEU A 259 14.70 -25.44 5.36
N ILE A 260 15.22 -26.60 5.77
CA ILE A 260 15.20 -27.05 7.17
C ILE A 260 16.02 -26.10 8.05
N MET A 261 17.24 -25.73 7.63
CA MET A 261 18.06 -24.78 8.39
C MET A 261 17.38 -23.41 8.54
N VAL A 262 16.74 -22.93 7.47
CA VAL A 262 15.98 -21.67 7.51
C VAL A 262 14.76 -21.81 8.42
N ARG A 263 14.03 -22.93 8.37
CA ARG A 263 12.89 -23.19 9.25
C ARG A 263 13.28 -23.17 10.72
N GLU A 264 14.39 -23.83 11.08
CA GLU A 264 14.93 -23.83 12.45
C GLU A 264 15.30 -22.41 12.91
N ALA A 265 15.97 -21.63 12.05
CA ALA A 265 16.33 -20.24 12.33
C ALA A 265 15.11 -19.32 12.45
N CYS A 266 14.04 -19.60 11.69
CA CYS A 266 12.78 -18.85 11.69
C CYS A 266 11.94 -19.12 12.96
N LYS A 267 12.25 -20.16 13.73
CA LYS A 267 11.55 -20.54 14.98
C LYS A 267 10.03 -20.65 14.73
N ASP A 268 9.22 -19.98 15.56
CA ASP A 268 7.76 -19.93 15.54
C ASP A 268 7.19 -18.86 14.59
N LYS A 269 8.04 -18.12 13.86
CA LYS A 269 7.59 -17.10 12.90
C LYS A 269 7.08 -17.72 11.61
N ILE A 270 6.28 -16.97 10.84
CA ILE A 270 5.76 -17.47 9.57
C ILE A 270 6.90 -17.56 8.55
N LEU A 271 7.10 -18.72 7.94
CA LEU A 271 8.06 -18.95 6.85
C LEU A 271 7.33 -19.13 5.52
N LYS A 272 7.69 -18.31 4.53
CA LYS A 272 7.22 -18.40 3.15
C LYS A 272 8.40 -18.67 2.24
N VAL A 273 8.25 -19.63 1.34
CA VAL A 273 9.31 -20.06 0.42
C VAL A 273 9.00 -19.58 -1.00
N ILE A 274 9.79 -18.64 -1.49
CA ILE A 274 9.72 -18.13 -2.86
C ILE A 274 10.44 -19.11 -3.78
N ILE A 275 9.69 -19.72 -4.71
CA ILE A 275 10.27 -20.68 -5.65
C ILE A 275 10.72 -20.06 -6.97
N GLU A 276 10.28 -18.85 -7.27
CA GLU A 276 10.55 -18.11 -8.51
C GLU A 276 10.07 -18.87 -9.76
N THR A 277 8.75 -18.99 -9.90
CA THR A 277 8.10 -19.82 -10.93
C THR A 277 8.49 -19.51 -12.36
N CYS A 278 8.95 -18.29 -12.66
CA CYS A 278 9.31 -17.88 -14.02
C CYS A 278 10.55 -18.58 -14.58
N TYR A 279 11.35 -19.24 -13.73
CA TYR A 279 12.54 -19.98 -14.14
C TYR A 279 12.35 -21.50 -14.10
N LEU A 280 11.17 -22.00 -13.75
CA LEU A 280 10.95 -23.40 -13.44
C LEU A 280 10.04 -24.09 -14.45
N GLU A 281 10.39 -25.32 -14.76
CA GLU A 281 9.53 -26.25 -15.49
C GLU A 281 8.45 -26.83 -14.55
N GLU A 282 7.41 -27.45 -15.12
CA GLU A 282 6.27 -27.97 -14.36
C GLU A 282 6.67 -29.04 -13.34
N ASP A 283 7.55 -29.98 -13.72
CA ASP A 283 8.03 -31.05 -12.85
C ASP A 283 8.88 -30.53 -11.69
N GLU A 284 9.70 -29.51 -11.94
CA GLU A 284 10.47 -28.80 -10.90
C GLU A 284 9.54 -28.11 -9.89
N LYS A 285 8.47 -27.45 -10.35
CA LYS A 285 7.46 -26.83 -9.46
C LYS A 285 6.76 -27.85 -8.58
N ILE A 286 6.40 -29.01 -9.15
CA ILE A 286 5.77 -30.11 -8.40
C ILE A 286 6.72 -30.63 -7.32
N GLU A 287 8.00 -30.83 -7.63
CA GLU A 287 8.97 -31.30 -6.64
C GLU A 287 9.17 -30.28 -5.52
N LEU A 288 9.22 -28.99 -5.86
CA LEU A 288 9.32 -27.92 -4.88
C LEU A 288 8.11 -27.84 -3.94
N CYS A 289 6.89 -28.12 -4.41
CA CYS A 289 5.72 -28.21 -3.54
C CYS A 289 5.91 -29.26 -2.43
N LYS A 290 6.51 -30.41 -2.77
CA LYS A 290 6.82 -31.47 -1.79
C LYS A 290 7.92 -31.04 -0.84
N LEU A 291 8.98 -30.40 -1.33
CA LEU A 291 10.09 -29.94 -0.48
C LEU A 291 9.66 -28.85 0.50
N VAL A 292 8.89 -27.86 0.04
CA VAL A 292 8.33 -26.79 0.89
C VAL A 292 7.47 -27.41 2.01
N THR A 293 6.63 -28.39 1.67
CA THR A 293 5.82 -29.13 2.64
C THR A 293 6.69 -29.89 3.64
N LYS A 294 7.68 -30.66 3.14
CA LYS A 294 8.56 -31.48 3.98
C LYS A 294 9.44 -30.64 4.91
N ALA A 295 9.81 -29.43 4.50
CA ALA A 295 10.58 -28.50 5.30
C ALA A 295 9.75 -27.80 6.40
N GLY A 296 8.43 -27.96 6.42
CA GLY A 296 7.56 -27.32 7.41
C GLY A 296 7.41 -25.81 7.21
N ALA A 297 7.48 -25.35 5.96
CA ALA A 297 7.15 -23.96 5.64
C ALA A 297 5.64 -23.72 5.70
N ASP A 298 5.24 -22.51 6.11
CA ASP A 298 3.83 -22.14 6.25
C ASP A 298 3.21 -21.73 4.91
N TYR A 299 4.04 -21.20 3.98
CA TYR A 299 3.60 -20.77 2.67
C TYR A 299 4.56 -21.19 1.56
N ILE A 300 4.01 -21.52 0.40
CA ILE A 300 4.70 -21.44 -0.89
C ILE A 300 4.40 -20.09 -1.54
N LYS A 301 5.41 -19.43 -2.10
CA LYS A 301 5.30 -18.14 -2.79
C LYS A 301 5.78 -18.24 -4.23
N THR A 302 5.03 -17.61 -5.15
CA THR A 302 5.31 -17.67 -6.59
C THR A 302 6.64 -17.03 -6.96
N SER A 303 6.79 -15.72 -6.72
CA SER A 303 7.82 -14.91 -7.39
C SER A 303 8.40 -13.82 -6.50
N THR A 304 9.61 -13.34 -6.83
CA THR A 304 10.23 -12.19 -6.15
C THR A 304 9.75 -10.85 -6.69
N GLY A 305 9.30 -10.82 -7.95
CA GLY A 305 9.05 -9.59 -8.71
C GLY A 305 10.30 -8.99 -9.37
N PHE A 306 11.46 -9.65 -9.27
CA PHE A 306 12.71 -9.29 -9.95
C PHE A 306 13.08 -10.27 -11.07
N GLY A 307 12.33 -11.36 -11.22
CA GLY A 307 12.46 -12.31 -12.33
C GLY A 307 11.91 -11.81 -13.67
N THR A 308 11.74 -12.73 -14.61
CA THR A 308 11.25 -12.43 -15.98
C THR A 308 9.72 -12.40 -16.08
N ALA A 309 9.02 -12.99 -15.12
CA ALA A 309 7.56 -12.96 -15.02
C ALA A 309 7.13 -13.07 -13.54
N GLY A 310 5.90 -12.65 -13.25
CA GLY A 310 5.29 -12.73 -11.92
C GLY A 310 4.40 -13.95 -11.73
N ALA A 311 3.45 -13.83 -10.79
CA ALA A 311 2.47 -14.86 -10.51
C ALA A 311 1.56 -15.14 -11.71
N LYS A 312 1.18 -16.41 -11.88
CA LYS A 312 0.23 -16.88 -12.88
C LYS A 312 -0.82 -17.76 -12.20
N LEU A 313 -2.07 -17.72 -12.66
CA LEU A 313 -3.15 -18.52 -12.07
C LEU A 313 -2.91 -20.02 -12.21
N GLU A 314 -2.24 -20.43 -13.30
CA GLU A 314 -1.87 -21.83 -13.53
C GLU A 314 -0.89 -22.36 -12.46
N ASP A 315 0.02 -21.51 -11.98
CA ASP A 315 0.95 -21.87 -10.90
C ASP A 315 0.18 -22.08 -9.58
N ILE A 316 -0.87 -21.29 -9.32
CA ILE A 316 -1.71 -21.43 -8.11
C ILE A 316 -2.46 -22.76 -8.12
N GLU A 317 -3.05 -23.12 -9.26
CA GLU A 317 -3.75 -24.39 -9.43
C GLU A 317 -2.80 -25.59 -9.35
N LEU A 318 -1.56 -25.45 -9.82
CA LEU A 318 -0.51 -26.45 -9.63
C LEU A 318 -0.17 -26.61 -8.15
N PHE A 319 0.02 -25.51 -7.41
CA PHE A 319 0.34 -25.56 -5.99
C PHE A 319 -0.76 -26.25 -5.19
N LYS A 320 -2.03 -25.88 -5.38
CA LYS A 320 -3.18 -26.49 -4.66
C LYS A 320 -3.25 -28.00 -4.79
N LYS A 321 -2.80 -28.56 -5.92
CA LYS A 321 -2.79 -30.00 -6.16
C LYS A 321 -1.62 -30.73 -5.49
N ASN A 322 -0.54 -30.03 -5.18
CA ASN A 322 0.75 -30.66 -4.86
C ASN A 322 1.35 -30.28 -3.50
N ILE A 323 0.90 -29.19 -2.87
CA ILE A 323 1.33 -28.81 -1.51
C ILE A 323 0.60 -29.63 -0.44
N GLY A 324 1.21 -29.76 0.73
CA GLY A 324 0.57 -30.38 1.89
C GLY A 324 -0.60 -29.55 2.45
N PRO A 325 -1.50 -30.17 3.23
CA PRO A 325 -2.74 -29.54 3.69
C PRO A 325 -2.55 -28.31 4.56
N ASP A 326 -1.41 -28.19 5.24
CA ASP A 326 -1.09 -27.08 6.14
C ASP A 326 -0.31 -25.93 5.45
N VAL A 327 0.10 -26.12 4.19
CA VAL A 327 0.85 -25.12 3.43
C VAL A 327 -0.11 -24.21 2.67
N LYS A 328 0.06 -22.91 2.84
CA LYS A 328 -0.76 -21.88 2.20
C LYS A 328 -0.07 -21.29 0.97
N ILE A 329 -0.81 -20.54 0.16
CA ILE A 329 -0.28 -19.95 -1.08
C ILE A 329 -0.18 -18.43 -0.95
N LYS A 330 0.99 -17.90 -1.33
CA LYS A 330 1.22 -16.46 -1.54
C LYS A 330 1.52 -16.15 -3.00
N ALA A 331 0.66 -15.39 -3.66
CA ALA A 331 0.94 -14.88 -5.00
C ALA A 331 1.71 -13.55 -4.91
N ALA A 332 2.73 -13.37 -5.75
CA ALA A 332 3.48 -12.12 -5.82
C ALA A 332 4.09 -11.91 -7.22
N GLY A 333 4.33 -10.65 -7.57
CA GLY A 333 4.91 -10.23 -8.85
C GLY A 333 3.85 -9.97 -9.92
N GLY A 334 3.82 -8.74 -10.45
CA GLY A 334 2.95 -8.35 -11.56
C GLY A 334 1.48 -8.05 -11.23
N ILE A 335 1.06 -8.25 -9.98
CA ILE A 335 -0.33 -7.99 -9.53
C ILE A 335 -0.49 -6.49 -9.31
N SER A 336 -1.21 -5.82 -10.22
CA SER A 336 -1.25 -4.36 -10.26
C SER A 336 -2.65 -3.76 -10.44
N THR A 337 -3.66 -4.60 -10.68
CA THR A 337 -5.06 -4.20 -10.82
C THR A 337 -5.92 -4.88 -9.75
N LYS A 338 -7.08 -4.27 -9.46
CA LYS A 338 -8.09 -4.84 -8.56
C LYS A 338 -8.59 -6.18 -9.07
N GLU A 339 -8.76 -6.30 -10.38
CA GLU A 339 -9.22 -7.52 -11.06
C GLU A 339 -8.21 -8.66 -10.89
N ASP A 340 -6.92 -8.40 -11.15
CA ASP A 340 -5.86 -9.40 -10.95
C ASP A 340 -5.81 -9.84 -9.49
N PHE A 341 -5.85 -8.88 -8.57
CA PHE A 341 -5.82 -9.14 -7.14
C PHE A 341 -6.96 -10.06 -6.70
N LEU A 342 -8.20 -9.72 -7.06
CA LEU A 342 -9.38 -10.52 -6.74
C LEU A 342 -9.33 -11.90 -7.40
N ALA A 343 -8.78 -12.02 -8.61
CA ALA A 343 -8.59 -13.31 -9.28
C ALA A 343 -7.64 -14.23 -8.49
N PHE A 344 -6.52 -13.71 -7.96
CA PHE A 344 -5.61 -14.51 -7.13
C PHE A 344 -6.24 -14.92 -5.78
N ILE A 345 -7.03 -14.03 -5.16
CA ILE A 345 -7.79 -14.39 -3.95
C ILE A 345 -8.80 -15.49 -4.24
N ALA A 346 -9.58 -15.37 -5.32
CA ALA A 346 -10.57 -16.36 -5.73
C ALA A 346 -9.92 -17.71 -6.11
N ALA A 347 -8.71 -17.67 -6.68
CA ALA A 347 -7.91 -18.86 -6.95
C ALA A 347 -7.41 -19.57 -5.68
N GLY A 348 -7.60 -19.00 -4.49
CA GLY A 348 -7.26 -19.62 -3.21
C GLY A 348 -5.93 -19.16 -2.62
N CYS A 349 -5.42 -17.99 -3.02
CA CYS A 349 -4.28 -17.39 -2.34
C CYS A 349 -4.69 -16.86 -0.96
N ASP A 350 -3.98 -17.31 0.07
CA ASP A 350 -4.09 -16.80 1.44
C ASP A 350 -3.40 -15.45 1.62
N ARG A 351 -2.40 -15.16 0.79
CA ARG A 351 -1.64 -13.90 0.84
C ARG A 351 -1.32 -13.40 -0.57
N VAL A 352 -1.23 -12.08 -0.73
CA VAL A 352 -0.80 -11.43 -1.97
C VAL A 352 0.29 -10.41 -1.67
N GLY A 353 1.45 -10.49 -2.34
CA GLY A 353 2.47 -9.46 -2.28
C GLY A 353 2.24 -8.38 -3.33
N ALA A 354 2.05 -7.13 -2.90
CA ALA A 354 1.81 -6.00 -3.80
C ALA A 354 2.47 -4.72 -3.28
N SER A 355 2.94 -3.87 -4.19
CA SER A 355 3.51 -2.55 -3.86
C SER A 355 2.53 -1.40 -4.14
N ARG A 356 1.37 -1.71 -4.71
CA ARG A 356 0.35 -0.76 -5.17
C ARG A 356 -1.01 -1.07 -4.55
N THR A 357 -1.03 -1.40 -3.25
CA THR A 357 -2.25 -1.81 -2.52
C THR A 357 -3.41 -0.83 -2.69
N LYS A 358 -3.13 0.47 -2.77
CA LYS A 358 -4.13 1.52 -3.00
C LYS A 358 -4.92 1.34 -4.30
N ASP A 359 -4.37 0.65 -5.30
CA ASP A 359 -5.02 0.45 -6.60
C ASP A 359 -5.98 -0.76 -6.60
N PHE A 360 -6.06 -1.49 -5.47
CA PHE A 360 -7.04 -2.55 -5.26
C PHE A 360 -8.32 -2.04 -4.58
N LEU A 361 -8.24 -0.90 -3.90
CA LEU A 361 -9.37 -0.22 -3.27
C LEU A 361 -10.20 0.45 -4.38
#